data_AF-A0A7J7IEL6-F1
#
_entry.id   AF-A0A7J7IEL6-F1
#
_cell.length_a   1.000
_cell.length_b   1.000
_cell.length_c   1.000
_cell.angle_alpha   90.00
_cell.angle_beta   90.00
_cell.angle_gamma   90.00
#
_symmetry.space_group_name_H-M   'P 1'
#
loop_
_entity.id
_entity.type
_entity.pdbx_description
1 polymer ?
#
loop_
_entity_poly.entity_id
_entity_poly.type
_entity_poly.pdbx_seq_one_letter_code
_entity_poly.pdbx_strand_id
1 'polypeptide(L)'
;MSEVVLLRSLDSLPAIYRVLETETERVVALRFTGDSTASDCIFMDEVLMRTVARVHRFGVVYAVDLRLVPQAAQRFGVQPWRTFSLQFFFRARPLKVDAGTGDTAHLTRPVSSVRQMVDLFEVVYRQAKRGKWLAVAPFRLSTGA
;
A
#
# COMPACT_ATOMS: atom_id res chain seq x y z
N MET A 1 -23.85 6.99 -11.40
CA MET A 1 -23.29 5.65 -11.09
C MET A 1 -21.78 5.76 -11.22
N SER A 2 -21.07 5.80 -10.09
CA SER A 2 -19.61 5.83 -10.07
C SER A 2 -19.12 4.45 -10.50
N GLU A 3 -18.34 4.39 -11.56
CA GLU A 3 -17.67 3.16 -12.00
C GLU A 3 -16.80 2.64 -10.84
N VAL A 4 -17.07 1.42 -10.37
CA VAL A 4 -16.30 0.80 -9.29
C VAL A 4 -14.96 0.36 -9.90
N VAL A 5 -13.96 1.22 -9.77
CA VAL A 5 -12.59 0.93 -10.22
C VAL A 5 -11.99 -0.12 -9.29
N LEU A 6 -11.91 -1.37 -9.74
CA LEU A 6 -11.22 -2.42 -9.01
C LEU A 6 -9.70 -2.16 -9.00
N LEU A 7 -9.04 -2.48 -7.89
CA LEU A 7 -7.57 -2.45 -7.86
C LEU A 7 -7.01 -3.48 -8.84
N ARG A 8 -5.98 -3.09 -9.60
CA ARG A 8 -5.29 -4.02 -10.50
C ARG A 8 -4.53 -5.06 -9.67
N SER A 9 -4.86 -6.33 -9.88
CA SER A 9 -4.19 -7.45 -9.23
C SER A 9 -2.88 -7.83 -9.92
N LEU A 10 -1.90 -8.28 -9.12
CA LEU A 10 -0.66 -8.90 -9.57
C LEU A 10 -0.63 -10.34 -9.05
N ASP A 11 -0.46 -11.28 -9.97
CA ASP A 11 -0.69 -12.71 -9.78
C ASP A 11 0.59 -13.54 -9.74
N SER A 12 1.75 -12.89 -9.76
CA SER A 12 3.04 -13.56 -9.73
C SER A 12 4.16 -12.64 -9.23
N LEU A 13 5.21 -13.22 -8.63
CA LEU A 13 6.40 -12.47 -8.22
C LEU A 13 7.04 -11.68 -9.39
N PRO A 14 7.22 -12.25 -10.60
CA PRO A 14 7.73 -11.50 -11.74
C PRO A 14 6.85 -10.29 -12.13
N ALA A 15 5.53 -10.39 -12.02
CA ALA A 15 4.64 -9.26 -12.27
C ALA A 15 4.86 -8.14 -11.23
N ILE A 16 5.05 -8.51 -9.95
CA ILE A 16 5.36 -7.55 -8.87
C ILE A 16 6.72 -6.87 -9.13
N TYR A 17 7.76 -7.62 -9.47
CA TYR A 17 9.07 -7.03 -9.78
C TYR A 17 9.01 -6.10 -10.99
N ARG A 18 8.33 -6.52 -12.06
CA ARG A 18 8.18 -5.70 -13.26
C ARG A 18 7.56 -4.34 -12.95
N VAL A 19 6.48 -4.28 -12.17
CA VAL A 19 5.88 -2.98 -11.83
C VAL A 19 6.80 -2.14 -10.94
N LEU A 20 7.53 -2.76 -10.00
CA LEU A 20 8.47 -2.04 -9.13
C LEU A 20 9.67 -1.46 -9.89
N GLU A 21 10.16 -2.18 -10.91
CA GLU A 21 11.29 -1.77 -11.75
C GLU A 21 10.91 -0.71 -12.79
N THR A 22 9.73 -0.87 -13.41
CA THR A 22 9.27 0.03 -14.47
C THR A 22 8.64 1.31 -13.94
N GLU A 23 8.07 1.31 -12.74
CA GLU A 23 7.46 2.49 -12.13
C GLU A 23 8.50 3.35 -11.40
N THR A 24 9.13 4.27 -12.13
CA THR A 24 10.24 5.09 -11.61
C THR A 24 9.83 6.50 -11.18
N GLU A 25 8.64 6.96 -11.58
CA GLU A 25 8.19 8.33 -11.36
C GLU A 25 7.07 8.46 -10.32
N ARG A 26 6.37 7.36 -10.00
CA ARG A 26 5.29 7.34 -9.02
C ARG A 26 5.60 6.44 -7.83
N VAL A 27 4.94 6.70 -6.71
CA VAL A 27 4.93 5.79 -5.57
C VAL A 27 4.10 4.56 -5.95
N VAL A 28 4.68 3.37 -5.82
CA VAL A 28 3.95 2.11 -5.92
C VAL A 28 3.52 1.70 -4.52
N ALA A 29 2.22 1.52 -4.31
CA ALA A 29 1.69 0.87 -3.12
C ALA A 29 1.20 -0.54 -3.44
N LEU A 30 1.69 -1.53 -2.69
CA LEU A 30 1.25 -2.92 -2.80
C LEU A 30 0.37 -3.26 -1.60
N ARG A 31 -0.89 -3.63 -1.86
CA ARG A 31 -1.83 -4.16 -0.87
C ARG A 31 -1.78 -5.67 -0.91
N PHE A 32 -1.19 -6.27 0.11
CA PHE A 32 -1.17 -7.72 0.32
C PHE A 32 -2.35 -8.15 1.19
N THR A 33 -2.94 -9.31 0.89
CA THR A 33 -3.93 -9.95 1.76
C THR A 33 -3.87 -11.47 1.62
N GLY A 34 -4.03 -12.19 2.73
CA GLY A 34 -4.34 -13.62 2.71
C GLY A 34 -5.85 -13.92 2.79
N ASP A 35 -6.66 -12.90 3.09
CA ASP A 35 -8.10 -12.99 3.26
C ASP A 35 -8.76 -11.70 2.75
N SER A 36 -9.13 -11.74 1.46
CA SER A 36 -9.83 -10.62 0.79
C SER A 36 -11.25 -10.38 1.31
N THR A 37 -11.78 -11.27 2.16
CA THR A 37 -13.14 -11.17 2.70
C THR A 37 -13.18 -10.55 4.10
N ALA A 38 -12.02 -10.39 4.74
CA ALA A 38 -11.91 -9.72 6.02
C ALA A 38 -12.39 -8.26 5.92
N SER A 39 -13.21 -7.83 6.89
CA SER A 39 -13.81 -6.48 6.91
C SER A 39 -12.79 -5.35 6.78
N ASP A 40 -11.65 -5.48 7.47
CA ASP A 40 -10.55 -4.51 7.38
C ASP A 40 -9.94 -4.43 5.98
N CYS A 41 -9.81 -5.57 5.29
CA CYS A 41 -9.28 -5.60 3.92
C CYS A 41 -10.27 -4.96 2.93
N ILE A 42 -11.55 -5.28 3.06
CA ILE A 42 -12.62 -4.69 2.22
C ILE A 42 -12.67 -3.17 2.41
N PHE A 43 -12.70 -2.71 3.66
CA PHE A 43 -12.70 -1.28 3.96
C PHE A 43 -11.46 -0.58 3.39
N MET A 44 -10.29 -1.20 3.57
CA MET A 44 -9.05 -0.65 3.05
C MET A 44 -9.05 -0.58 1.51
N ASP A 45 -9.58 -1.60 0.83
CA ASP A 45 -9.73 -1.61 -0.62
C ASP A 45 -10.67 -0.50 -1.09
N GLU A 46 -11.81 -0.25 -0.42
CA GLU A 46 -12.70 0.86 -0.74
C GLU A 46 -12.00 2.22 -0.65
N VAL A 47 -11.19 2.42 0.38
CA VAL A 47 -10.38 3.64 0.54
C VAL A 47 -9.35 3.76 -0.58
N LEU A 48 -8.63 2.69 -0.90
CA LEU A 48 -7.61 2.66 -1.95
C LEU A 48 -8.19 2.90 -3.34
N MET A 49 -9.31 2.26 -3.70
CA MET A 49 -9.98 2.44 -4.99
C MET A 49 -10.34 3.91 -5.24
N ARG A 50 -10.86 4.60 -4.22
CA ARG A 50 -11.17 6.04 -4.28
C ARG A 50 -9.94 6.94 -4.22
N THR A 51 -8.81 6.43 -3.73
CA THR A 51 -7.53 7.14 -3.65
C THR A 51 -6.84 7.15 -5.00
N VAL A 52 -6.82 6.02 -5.72
CA VAL A 52 -6.09 5.85 -7.00
C VAL A 52 -6.39 6.97 -7.99
N ALA A 53 -7.65 7.34 -8.18
CA ALA A 53 -8.05 8.42 -9.07
C ALA A 53 -7.47 9.79 -8.66
N ARG A 54 -7.28 10.03 -7.36
CA ARG A 54 -6.77 11.29 -6.82
C ARG A 54 -5.25 11.39 -6.85
N VAL A 55 -4.55 10.25 -6.77
CA VAL A 55 -3.07 10.21 -6.71
C VAL A 55 -2.42 9.79 -8.02
N HIS A 56 -3.18 9.48 -9.08
CA HIS A 56 -2.70 8.87 -10.34
C HIS A 56 -1.45 9.52 -10.96
N ARG A 57 -1.23 10.83 -10.73
CA ARG A 57 -0.07 11.59 -11.22
C ARG A 57 1.24 11.26 -10.50
N PHE A 58 1.16 10.78 -9.26
CA PHE A 58 2.34 10.55 -8.40
C PHE A 58 2.27 9.25 -7.57
N GLY A 59 1.18 8.48 -7.70
CA GLY A 59 0.98 7.22 -7.01
C GLY A 59 0.19 6.21 -7.85
N VAL A 60 0.44 4.94 -7.62
CA VAL A 60 -0.28 3.80 -8.19
C VAL A 60 -0.45 2.72 -7.11
N VAL A 61 -1.56 1.98 -7.16
CA VAL A 61 -1.89 0.93 -6.20
C VAL A 61 -2.09 -0.39 -6.95
N TYR A 62 -1.52 -1.47 -6.41
CA TYR A 62 -1.76 -2.83 -6.88
C TYR A 62 -2.19 -3.73 -5.73
N ALA A 63 -3.06 -4.69 -6.03
CA ALA A 63 -3.47 -5.74 -5.11
C ALA A 63 -2.63 -7.01 -5.33
N VAL A 64 -2.25 -7.66 -4.25
CA VAL A 64 -1.55 -8.95 -4.24
C VAL A 64 -2.29 -9.88 -3.30
N ASP A 65 -2.80 -10.99 -3.83
CA ASP A 65 -3.41 -12.07 -3.05
C ASP A 65 -2.33 -13.10 -2.69
N LEU A 66 -2.05 -13.25 -1.41
CA LEU A 66 -1.04 -14.17 -0.89
C LEU A 66 -1.45 -15.64 -1.04
N ARG A 67 -2.72 -15.93 -1.27
CA ARG A 67 -3.17 -17.30 -1.61
C ARG A 67 -2.77 -17.68 -3.03
N LEU A 68 -2.71 -16.71 -3.94
CA LEU A 68 -2.28 -16.89 -5.32
C LEU A 68 -0.74 -16.79 -5.45
N VAL A 69 -0.12 -15.91 -4.67
CA VAL A 69 1.34 -15.65 -4.72
C VAL A 69 1.97 -15.81 -3.34
N PRO A 70 1.98 -17.01 -2.74
CA PRO A 70 2.43 -17.22 -1.36
C PRO A 70 3.90 -16.82 -1.13
N GLN A 71 4.75 -16.93 -2.16
CA GLN A 71 6.16 -16.53 -2.07
C GLN A 71 6.33 -15.02 -1.83
N ALA A 72 5.31 -14.20 -2.13
CA ALA A 72 5.32 -12.77 -1.87
C ALA A 72 5.37 -12.47 -0.36
N ALA A 73 4.77 -13.32 0.49
CA ALA A 73 4.78 -13.12 1.93
C ALA A 73 6.22 -13.05 2.47
N GLN A 74 7.03 -14.07 2.16
CA GLN A 74 8.44 -14.09 2.54
C GLN A 74 9.23 -12.95 1.89
N ARG A 75 9.03 -12.73 0.58
CA ARG A 75 9.79 -11.72 -0.18
C ARG A 75 9.61 -10.29 0.33
N PHE A 76 8.40 -9.97 0.79
CA PHE A 76 8.03 -8.62 1.22
C PHE A 76 7.88 -8.50 2.74
N GLY A 77 8.21 -9.56 3.49
CA GLY A 77 8.14 -9.58 4.96
C GLY A 77 6.71 -9.43 5.50
N VAL A 78 5.71 -9.94 4.77
CA VAL A 78 4.30 -9.88 5.17
C VAL A 78 3.93 -11.13 5.95
N GLN A 79 3.28 -10.94 7.09
CA GLN A 79 2.75 -12.05 7.88
C GLN A 79 1.43 -12.57 7.25
N PRO A 80 1.34 -13.84 6.82
CA PRO A 80 0.19 -14.35 6.05
C PRO A 80 -1.17 -14.30 6.77
N TRP A 81 -1.16 -14.34 8.10
CA TRP A 81 -2.38 -14.29 8.93
C TRP A 81 -2.93 -12.87 9.14
N ARG A 82 -2.26 -11.84 8.61
CA ARG A 82 -2.80 -10.47 8.64
C ARG A 82 -3.92 -10.34 7.61
N THR A 83 -5.00 -9.66 8.00
CA THR A 83 -6.15 -9.37 7.12
C THR A 83 -5.71 -8.59 5.88
N PHE A 84 -4.83 -7.61 6.05
CA PHE A 84 -4.12 -6.96 4.96
C PHE A 84 -2.78 -6.39 5.42
N SER A 85 -1.96 -5.98 4.45
CA SER A 85 -0.72 -5.23 4.66
C SER A 85 -0.48 -4.30 3.48
N LEU A 86 -0.19 -3.03 3.74
CA LEU A 86 0.13 -2.03 2.71
C LEU A 86 1.60 -1.61 2.83
N GLN A 87 2.33 -1.72 1.72
CA GLN A 87 3.74 -1.33 1.65
C GLN A 87 3.99 -0.38 0.46
N PHE A 88 4.84 0.62 0.67
CA PHE A 88 5.14 1.66 -0.32
C PHE A 88 6.54 1.50 -0.90
N PHE A 89 6.68 1.81 -2.18
CA PHE A 89 7.93 1.76 -2.92
C PHE A 89 8.07 2.99 -3.81
N PHE A 90 9.32 3.38 -4.07
CA PHE A 90 9.66 4.37 -5.08
C PHE A 90 10.96 3.94 -5.75
N ARG A 91 10.94 3.77 -7.09
CA ARG A 91 12.09 3.28 -7.87
C ARG A 91 12.63 1.95 -7.33
N ALA A 92 11.75 0.95 -7.23
CA ALA A 92 11.99 -0.37 -6.66
C ALA A 92 12.49 -0.43 -5.19
N ARG A 93 12.66 0.71 -4.52
CA ARG A 93 13.12 0.77 -3.13
C ARG A 93 11.94 0.91 -2.17
N PRO A 94 11.82 0.07 -1.13
CA PRO A 94 10.77 0.21 -0.12
C PRO A 94 10.94 1.51 0.68
N LEU A 95 9.82 2.17 0.97
CA LEU A 95 9.72 3.31 1.87
C LEU A 95 9.09 2.87 3.19
N LYS A 96 9.71 3.30 4.28
CA LYS A 96 9.14 3.17 5.61
C LYS A 96 8.12 4.28 5.85
N VAL A 97 7.02 3.95 6.53
CA VAL A 97 5.99 4.88 6.95
C VAL A 97 5.79 4.75 8.46
N ASP A 98 6.13 5.80 9.20
CA ASP A 98 5.79 5.90 10.62
C ASP A 98 4.38 6.49 10.77
N ALA A 99 3.42 5.63 11.14
CA ALA A 99 2.05 6.02 11.47
C ALA A 99 1.73 5.85 12.96
N GLY A 100 2.75 5.70 13.81
CA GLY A 100 2.60 5.51 15.26
C GLY A 100 2.24 4.09 15.71
N THR A 101 2.38 3.08 14.84
CA THR A 101 2.05 1.67 15.12
C THR A 101 3.24 0.81 15.54
N GLY A 102 4.46 1.35 15.52
CA GLY A 102 5.70 0.61 15.77
C GLY A 102 6.25 -0.16 14.55
N ASP A 103 5.37 -0.74 13.74
CA ASP A 103 5.73 -1.25 12.41
C ASP A 103 5.76 -0.09 11.40
N THR A 104 6.93 0.12 10.79
CA THR A 104 7.15 1.15 9.76
C THR A 104 7.33 0.58 8.36
N ALA A 105 7.49 -0.74 8.23
CA ALA A 105 7.63 -1.38 6.92
C ALA A 105 6.27 -1.64 6.29
N HIS A 106 5.25 -1.85 7.11
CA HIS A 106 3.90 -2.20 6.69
C HIS A 106 2.84 -1.43 7.48
N LEU A 107 1.87 -0.87 6.76
CA LEU A 107 0.63 -0.41 7.38
C LEU A 107 -0.37 -1.56 7.40
N THR A 108 -0.68 -2.03 8.60
CA THR A 108 -1.58 -3.19 8.84
C THR A 108 -2.87 -2.81 9.55
N ARG A 109 -3.13 -1.51 9.72
CA ARG A 109 -4.38 -0.97 10.30
C ARG A 109 -5.06 -0.04 9.30
N PRO A 110 -6.40 -0.10 9.17
CA PRO A 110 -7.11 0.71 8.19
C PRO A 110 -6.87 2.20 8.36
N VAL A 111 -6.64 2.90 7.25
CA VAL A 111 -6.65 4.38 7.22
C VAL A 111 -8.09 4.83 7.05
N SER A 112 -8.60 5.62 7.98
CA SER A 112 -10.04 5.88 8.15
C SER A 112 -10.69 6.69 7.03
N SER A 113 -9.91 7.34 6.16
CA SER A 113 -10.48 8.16 5.09
C SER A 113 -9.60 8.25 3.85
N VAL A 114 -10.24 8.51 2.70
CA VAL A 114 -9.55 8.76 1.44
C VAL A 114 -8.67 10.01 1.50
N ARG A 115 -9.07 11.04 2.26
CA ARG A 115 -8.26 12.24 2.45
C ARG A 115 -6.93 11.90 3.12
N GLN A 116 -6.98 11.20 4.26
CA GLN A 116 -5.77 10.75 4.95
C GLN A 116 -4.88 9.89 4.05
N MET A 117 -5.46 8.99 3.26
CA MET A 117 -4.68 8.18 2.32
C MET A 117 -4.00 9.04 1.25
N VAL A 118 -4.70 10.01 0.65
CA VAL A 118 -4.12 10.95 -0.32
C VAL A 118 -2.98 11.76 0.32
N ASP A 119 -3.20 12.31 1.51
CA ASP A 119 -2.19 13.07 2.25
C ASP A 119 -0.95 12.20 2.55
N LEU A 120 -1.15 10.93 2.90
CA LEU A 120 -0.06 9.97 3.11
C LEU A 120 0.73 9.73 1.81
N PHE A 121 0.06 9.46 0.69
CA PHE A 121 0.73 9.29 -0.61
C PHE A 121 1.56 10.52 -0.97
N GLU A 122 1.05 11.72 -0.72
CA GLU A 122 1.77 12.97 -0.97
C GLU A 122 3.02 13.09 -0.11
N VAL A 123 2.93 12.80 1.19
CA VAL A 123 4.09 12.80 2.08
C VAL A 123 5.12 11.77 1.62
N VAL A 124 4.71 10.53 1.35
CA VAL A 124 5.59 9.45 0.88
C VAL A 124 6.30 9.88 -0.41
N TYR A 125 5.56 10.41 -1.39
CA TYR A 125 6.13 10.88 -2.65
C TYR A 125 7.14 12.02 -2.45
N ARG A 126 6.79 13.04 -1.67
CA ARG A 126 7.68 14.19 -1.39
C ARG A 126 8.95 13.77 -0.67
N GLN A 127 8.87 12.84 0.30
CA GLN A 127 10.05 12.32 0.99
C GLN A 127 10.92 11.50 0.02
N ALA A 128 10.31 10.61 -0.77
CA ALA A 128 11.03 9.80 -1.76
C ALA A 128 11.78 10.65 -2.78
N LYS A 129 11.15 11.69 -3.34
CA LYS A 129 11.78 12.63 -4.29
C LYS A 129 12.96 13.39 -3.69
N ARG A 130 13.00 13.56 -2.36
CA ARG A 130 14.12 14.17 -1.62
C ARG A 130 15.19 13.15 -1.19
N GLY A 131 15.08 11.90 -1.62
CA GLY A 131 16.01 10.83 -1.23
C GLY A 131 15.83 10.36 0.22
N LYS A 132 14.69 10.66 0.85
CA LYS A 132 14.35 10.20 2.20
C LYS A 132 13.45 8.97 2.12
N TRP A 133 13.81 7.94 2.89
CA TRP A 133 13.18 6.60 2.83
C TRP A 133 12.29 6.30 4.04
N LEU A 134 12.02 7.33 4.83
CA LEU A 134 11.09 7.31 5.94
C LEU A 134 10.13 8.50 5.77
N ALA A 135 8.85 8.20 5.74
CA ALA A 135 7.78 9.18 5.77
C ALA A 135 7.08 9.10 7.13
N VAL A 136 6.82 10.23 7.76
CA VAL A 136 5.97 10.30 8.95
C VAL A 136 4.57 10.64 8.49
N ALA A 137 3.59 9.78 8.77
CA ALA A 137 2.22 10.00 8.38
C ALA A 137 1.67 11.29 9.05
N PRO A 138 0.83 12.08 8.35
CA PRO A 138 0.25 13.30 8.91
C PRO A 138 -0.89 13.02 9.92
N PHE A 139 -1.07 11.75 10.29
CA PHE A 139 -2.04 11.25 11.25
C PHE A 139 -1.42 10.08 12.02
N ARG A 140 -2.05 9.69 13.12
CA ARG A 140 -1.74 8.45 13.83
C ARG A 140 -2.81 7.42 13.59
N LEU A 141 -2.40 6.20 13.28
CA LEU A 141 -3.32 5.07 13.31
C LEU A 141 -3.54 4.69 14.77
N SER A 142 -4.76 4.27 15.10
CA SER A 142 -5.03 3.87 16.49
C SER A 142 -4.12 2.70 16.87
N THR A 143 -3.37 2.88 17.94
CA THR A 143 -2.84 1.76 18.71
C THR A 143 -4.02 1.22 19.47
N GLY A 144 -4.81 0.33 18.86
CA GLY A 144 -5.89 -0.34 19.57
C GLY A 144 -5.35 -0.87 20.90
N ALA A 145 -6.04 -0.50 21.98
CA ALA A 145 -5.83 -1.03 23.32
C ALA A 145 -5.98 -2.56 23.31
#